data_AF-A0A5P2D1H4-F1
#
_entry.id   AF-A0A5P2D1H4-F1
#
_cell.length_a   1.000
_cell.length_b   1.000
_cell.length_c   1.000
_cell.angle_alpha   90.00
_cell.angle_beta   90.00
_cell.angle_gamma   90.00
#
_symmetry.space_group_name_H-M   'P 1'
#
loop_
_entity.id
_entity.type
_entity.pdbx_description
1 polymer ?
#
loop_
_entity_poly.entity_id
_entity_poly.type
_entity_poly.pdbx_seq_one_letter_code
_entity_poly.pdbx_strand_id
1 'polypeptide(L)'
;MAPLPHSPLLVHLGQALRGVPRERSGRQRPVSGGRLVLQEPGEICTNTDLGTHLLSCPEDDAELQAVLGWLRLRDVSGLYTRAIANSVDYVLDGARTGRYDLLSPDVHPGERASVGAKLEYEVLRSLGLPKTRPLDTVITAVPVDIKATVGANWAIPAEAHCQLCICTQIELGRSRHRSWLVRAHRSWLYRGKGNRDGKRGLAAHAREHWSVPLYEWTPLPVNPLTRLTPEQASRVLAKRPGQEQRFTMMFQYLAGHVIPRSVIATVGAGHHDPVRRARNIRKKLAQDGLVLLCGKFPEQRDLAAAQKITLGPEDWVALRMDGEPPHAG
;
A
#
# COMPACT_ATOMS: atom_id res chain seq x y z
N MET A 1 61.86 -32.77 -3.91
CA MET A 1 60.63 -32.13 -3.39
C MET A 1 59.50 -32.49 -4.33
N ALA A 2 58.50 -33.20 -3.81
CA ALA A 2 57.48 -33.89 -4.58
C ALA A 2 56.48 -32.93 -5.27
N PRO A 3 56.04 -33.22 -6.51
CA PRO A 3 54.85 -32.62 -7.10
C PRO A 3 53.62 -33.46 -6.74
N LEU A 4 52.55 -32.81 -6.28
CA LEU A 4 51.25 -33.45 -6.07
C LEU A 4 50.35 -33.29 -7.32
N PRO A 5 49.47 -34.27 -7.61
CA PRO A 5 48.95 -34.49 -8.95
C PRO A 5 47.54 -33.91 -9.21
N HIS A 6 47.25 -33.79 -10.51
CA HIS A 6 45.92 -33.59 -11.08
C HIS A 6 44.95 -34.74 -10.74
N SER A 7 43.65 -34.43 -10.61
CA SER A 7 42.55 -35.41 -10.71
C SER A 7 41.42 -34.88 -11.60
N PRO A 8 40.85 -35.72 -12.49
CA PRO A 8 39.85 -35.33 -13.48
C PRO A 8 38.39 -35.68 -13.11
N LEU A 9 37.46 -35.00 -13.79
CA LEU A 9 36.12 -35.40 -14.28
C LEU A 9 35.30 -36.46 -13.51
N LEU A 10 34.05 -36.11 -13.16
CA LEU A 10 32.90 -36.96 -13.55
C LEU A 10 31.57 -36.19 -13.56
N VAL A 11 31.00 -36.12 -14.76
CA VAL A 11 29.60 -35.80 -15.08
C VAL A 11 28.76 -37.05 -14.81
N HIS A 12 27.64 -36.92 -14.11
CA HIS A 12 26.59 -37.94 -14.16
C HIS A 12 25.20 -37.33 -14.36
N LEU A 13 24.71 -37.46 -15.59
CA LEU A 13 23.30 -37.69 -15.89
C LEU A 13 22.87 -39.06 -15.32
N GLY A 14 21.64 -39.14 -14.81
CA GLY A 14 20.95 -40.39 -14.46
C GLY A 14 19.59 -40.10 -13.85
N GLN A 15 18.56 -39.94 -14.70
CA GLN A 15 17.53 -40.94 -14.97
C GLN A 15 16.30 -40.86 -14.06
N ALA A 16 15.19 -40.52 -14.71
CA ALA A 16 13.83 -40.58 -14.19
C ALA A 16 13.43 -42.03 -13.91
N LEU A 17 13.08 -42.32 -12.65
CA LEU A 17 12.39 -43.55 -12.28
C LEU A 17 10.88 -43.29 -12.18
N ARG A 18 10.15 -44.01 -13.02
CA ARG A 18 8.70 -44.12 -13.03
C ARG A 18 8.23 -44.80 -11.74
N GLY A 19 7.41 -44.11 -10.96
CA GLY A 19 6.74 -44.65 -9.77
C GLY A 19 5.35 -45.19 -10.10
N VAL A 20 5.16 -46.47 -9.79
CA VAL A 20 3.91 -47.27 -9.85
C VAL A 20 2.82 -46.63 -8.97
N PRO A 21 1.52 -46.66 -9.37
CA PRO A 21 0.44 -46.06 -8.60
C PRO A 21 0.15 -46.86 -7.33
N ARG A 22 0.23 -46.20 -6.16
CA ARG A 22 -0.28 -46.74 -4.89
C ARG A 22 -1.77 -46.45 -4.76
N GLU A 23 -2.53 -47.50 -4.47
CA GLU A 23 -3.95 -47.47 -4.13
C GLU A 23 -4.25 -46.45 -3.01
N ARG A 24 -5.23 -45.58 -3.27
CA ARG A 24 -5.74 -44.62 -2.28
C ARG A 24 -6.71 -45.35 -1.37
N SER A 25 -6.26 -45.73 -0.17
CA SER A 25 -7.17 -46.05 0.92
C SER A 25 -7.95 -44.78 1.31
N GLY A 26 -9.27 -44.89 1.29
CA GLY A 26 -10.19 -43.81 1.61
C GLY A 26 -10.03 -43.37 3.06
N ARG A 27 -9.36 -42.24 3.28
CA ARG A 27 -9.61 -41.39 4.45
C ARG A 27 -10.59 -40.30 4.03
N GLN A 28 -11.83 -40.44 4.48
CA GLN A 28 -12.80 -39.34 4.46
C GLN A 28 -12.16 -38.12 5.12
N ARG A 29 -12.06 -37.03 4.36
CA ARG A 29 -11.72 -35.72 4.91
C ARG A 29 -12.87 -35.31 5.83
N PRO A 30 -12.62 -34.90 7.09
CA PRO A 30 -13.68 -34.35 7.89
C PRO A 30 -14.12 -33.03 7.24
N VAL A 31 -15.40 -32.96 6.88
CA VAL A 31 -16.08 -31.75 6.44
C VAL A 31 -16.15 -30.82 7.66
N SER A 32 -15.15 -29.96 7.83
CA SER A 32 -15.16 -28.92 8.86
C SER A 32 -15.89 -27.69 8.31
N GLY A 33 -17.21 -27.82 8.19
CA GLY A 33 -18.14 -26.73 7.85
C GLY A 33 -18.83 -26.14 9.09
N GLY A 34 -18.21 -26.21 10.28
CA GLY A 34 -18.74 -25.55 11.46
C GLY A 34 -18.51 -24.05 11.35
N ARG A 35 -19.60 -23.26 11.27
CA ARG A 35 -19.53 -21.80 11.39
C ARG A 35 -18.85 -21.49 12.72
N LEU A 36 -17.78 -20.70 12.69
CA LEU A 36 -17.11 -20.24 13.90
C LEU A 36 -18.15 -19.51 14.77
N VAL A 37 -18.50 -20.09 15.91
CA VAL A 37 -19.30 -19.42 16.93
C VAL A 37 -18.32 -18.54 17.70
N LEU A 38 -18.47 -17.23 17.55
CA LEU A 38 -17.66 -16.27 18.29
C LEU A 38 -18.27 -16.08 19.67
N GLN A 39 -17.40 -15.89 20.67
CA GLN A 39 -17.84 -15.43 21.98
C GLN A 39 -18.26 -13.96 21.88
N GLU A 40 -19.39 -13.65 22.48
CA GLU A 40 -20.01 -12.33 22.54
C GLU A 40 -19.30 -11.43 23.58
N PRO A 41 -19.43 -10.10 23.47
CA PRO A 41 -19.07 -9.21 24.55
C PRO A 41 -19.73 -9.58 25.88
N GLY A 42 -18.99 -9.44 26.98
CA GLY A 42 -19.38 -9.90 28.32
C GLY A 42 -18.93 -11.33 28.65
N GLU A 43 -18.57 -12.14 27.66
CA GLU A 43 -17.99 -13.46 27.90
C GLU A 43 -16.48 -13.39 28.18
N ILE A 44 -15.90 -14.49 28.69
CA ILE A 44 -14.48 -14.57 29.02
C ILE A 44 -13.67 -14.95 27.76
N CYS A 45 -12.73 -14.10 27.38
CA CYS A 45 -11.68 -14.43 26.43
C CYS A 45 -10.70 -15.41 27.08
N THR A 46 -10.61 -16.62 26.57
CA THR A 46 -9.77 -17.69 27.14
C THR A 46 -8.56 -18.02 26.28
N ASN A 47 -7.64 -18.83 26.83
CA ASN A 47 -6.48 -19.36 26.11
C ASN A 47 -5.57 -18.26 25.56
N THR A 48 -5.33 -17.20 26.34
CA THR A 48 -4.45 -16.08 25.95
C THR A 48 -3.22 -16.05 26.84
N ASP A 49 -2.12 -15.49 26.32
CA ASP A 49 -0.88 -15.34 27.10
C ASP A 49 -0.99 -14.24 28.18
N LEU A 50 -2.06 -13.42 28.11
CA LEU A 50 -2.38 -12.36 29.07
C LEU A 50 -3.33 -12.84 30.20
N GLY A 51 -3.65 -14.14 30.22
CA GLY A 51 -4.63 -14.71 31.13
C GLY A 51 -6.07 -14.59 30.61
N THR A 52 -7.04 -14.74 31.51
CA THR A 52 -8.47 -14.62 31.22
C THR A 52 -8.96 -13.20 31.50
N HIS A 53 -9.67 -12.60 30.54
CA HIS A 53 -10.27 -11.28 30.67
C HIS A 53 -11.62 -11.23 29.95
N LEU A 54 -12.45 -10.23 30.28
CA LEU A 54 -13.75 -10.04 29.63
C LEU A 54 -13.60 -9.50 28.22
N LEU A 55 -14.44 -9.98 27.31
CA LEU A 55 -14.61 -9.41 25.99
C LEU A 55 -15.40 -8.11 26.13
N SER A 56 -14.75 -6.96 25.96
CA SER A 56 -15.42 -5.66 26.10
C SER A 56 -16.05 -5.24 24.78
N CYS A 57 -17.26 -4.66 24.85
CA CYS A 57 -17.76 -3.83 23.76
C CYS A 57 -16.83 -2.62 23.57
N PRO A 58 -16.68 -2.07 22.35
CA PRO A 58 -15.82 -0.91 22.12
C PRO A 58 -16.16 0.30 23.00
N GLU A 59 -17.44 0.49 23.33
CA GLU A 59 -17.93 1.60 24.16
C GLU A 59 -17.44 1.50 25.62
N ASP A 60 -17.26 0.28 26.12
CA ASP A 60 -16.85 -0.01 27.50
C ASP A 60 -15.33 -0.23 27.63
N ASP A 61 -14.60 -0.22 26.51
CA ASP A 61 -13.16 -0.41 26.46
C ASP A 61 -12.42 0.94 26.64
N ALA A 62 -12.01 1.23 27.86
CA ALA A 62 -11.38 2.49 28.23
C ALA A 62 -10.10 2.80 27.41
N GLU A 63 -9.29 1.78 27.14
CA GLU A 63 -8.07 1.93 26.33
C GLU A 63 -8.43 2.24 24.87
N LEU A 64 -9.44 1.55 24.31
CA LEU A 64 -9.93 1.82 22.96
C LEU A 64 -10.47 3.24 22.85
N GLN A 65 -11.28 3.69 23.82
CA GLN A 65 -11.83 5.05 23.83
C GLN A 65 -10.74 6.12 23.94
N ALA A 66 -9.67 5.89 24.71
CA ALA A 66 -8.53 6.80 24.80
C ALA A 66 -7.80 6.94 23.45
N VAL A 67 -7.49 5.81 22.81
CA VAL A 67 -6.85 5.79 21.48
C VAL A 67 -7.75 6.42 20.41
N LEU A 68 -9.04 6.11 20.44
CA LEU A 68 -10.05 6.67 19.53
C LEU A 68 -10.15 8.19 19.68
N GLY A 69 -10.20 8.69 20.92
CA GLY A 69 -10.21 10.13 21.22
C GLY A 69 -8.99 10.83 20.66
N TRP A 70 -7.80 10.24 20.81
CA TRP A 70 -6.56 10.77 20.24
C TRP A 70 -6.57 10.78 18.71
N LEU A 71 -7.07 9.71 18.08
CA LEU A 71 -7.14 9.60 16.62
C LEU A 71 -8.15 10.57 16.00
N ARG A 72 -9.31 10.79 16.64
CA ARG A 72 -10.38 11.67 16.14
C ARG A 72 -9.97 13.14 16.00
N LEU A 73 -8.92 13.58 16.68
CA LEU A 73 -8.38 14.93 16.57
C LEU A 73 -7.51 15.16 15.32
N ARG A 74 -7.42 14.18 14.42
CA ARG A 74 -6.50 14.17 13.27
C ARG A 74 -7.23 13.77 11.98
N ASP A 75 -6.67 14.20 10.84
CA ASP A 75 -7.07 13.73 9.50
C ASP A 75 -6.55 12.32 9.24
N VAL A 76 -7.11 11.31 9.93
CA VAL A 76 -6.64 9.93 9.85
C VAL A 76 -6.76 9.39 8.43
N SER A 77 -7.86 9.66 7.72
CA SER A 77 -8.05 9.19 6.36
C SER A 77 -6.99 9.75 5.42
N GLY A 78 -6.77 11.06 5.39
CA GLY A 78 -5.77 11.68 4.52
C GLY A 78 -4.32 11.31 4.88
N LEU A 79 -4.02 11.13 6.18
CA LEU A 79 -2.72 10.60 6.63
C LEU A 79 -2.48 9.19 6.08
N TYR A 80 -3.48 8.30 6.19
CA TYR A 80 -3.40 6.96 5.62
C TYR A 80 -3.34 6.96 4.10
N THR A 81 -4.08 7.84 3.41
CA THR A 81 -4.01 7.98 1.95
C THR A 81 -2.56 8.24 1.50
N ARG A 82 -1.90 9.21 2.15
CA ARG A 82 -0.49 9.55 1.85
C ARG A 82 0.46 8.41 2.22
N ALA A 83 0.28 7.79 3.38
CA ALA A 83 1.11 6.67 3.83
C ALA A 83 1.02 5.46 2.89
N ILE A 84 -0.18 5.14 2.39
CA ILE A 84 -0.40 4.09 1.40
C ILE A 84 0.28 4.44 0.08
N ALA A 85 0.08 5.66 -0.44
CA ALA A 85 0.70 6.10 -1.69
C ALA A 85 2.24 6.00 -1.62
N ASN A 86 2.85 6.50 -0.55
CA ASN A 86 4.30 6.39 -0.32
C ASN A 86 4.78 4.94 -0.22
N SER A 87 4.00 4.07 0.42
CA SER A 87 4.33 2.64 0.55
C SER A 87 4.31 1.92 -0.80
N VAL A 88 3.32 2.25 -1.64
CA VAL A 88 3.23 1.73 -3.01
C VAL A 88 4.40 2.23 -3.85
N ASP A 89 4.70 3.53 -3.80
CA ASP A 89 5.84 4.12 -4.52
C ASP A 89 7.18 3.52 -4.09
N TYR A 90 7.36 3.26 -2.79
CA TYR A 90 8.53 2.59 -2.24
C TYR A 90 8.69 1.18 -2.83
N VAL A 91 7.61 0.39 -2.86
CA VAL A 91 7.66 -1.01 -3.33
C VAL A 91 7.89 -1.07 -4.83
N LEU A 92 7.25 -0.18 -5.60
CA LEU A 92 7.46 -0.11 -7.03
C LEU A 92 8.89 0.34 -7.38
N ASP A 93 9.47 1.24 -6.59
CA ASP A 93 10.75 1.91 -6.86
C ASP A 93 10.79 2.46 -8.29
N GLY A 94 9.72 3.19 -8.66
CA GLY A 94 9.49 3.63 -10.04
C GLY A 94 10.66 4.43 -10.61
N ALA A 95 11.35 5.22 -9.77
CA ALA A 95 12.53 6.00 -10.17
C ALA A 95 13.71 5.16 -10.68
N ARG A 96 13.80 3.88 -10.29
CA ARG A 96 14.82 2.95 -10.81
C ARG A 96 14.25 1.96 -11.79
N THR A 97 13.02 1.48 -11.56
CA THR A 97 12.45 0.36 -12.29
C THR A 97 11.54 0.77 -13.46
N GLY A 98 11.03 2.00 -13.46
CA GLY A 98 9.98 2.44 -14.38
C GLY A 98 8.61 1.83 -14.10
N ARG A 99 8.46 0.99 -13.05
CA ARG A 99 7.16 0.39 -12.67
C ARG A 99 6.24 1.43 -12.04
N TYR A 100 4.97 1.38 -12.39
CA TYR A 100 3.96 2.35 -11.96
C TYR A 100 2.62 1.73 -11.54
N ASP A 101 2.41 0.44 -11.81
CA ASP A 101 1.21 -0.29 -11.45
C ASP A 101 1.56 -1.50 -10.58
N LEU A 102 1.11 -1.45 -9.32
CA LEU A 102 1.32 -2.51 -8.35
C LEU A 102 0.52 -3.79 -8.68
N LEU A 103 -0.57 -3.66 -9.44
CA LEU A 103 -1.40 -4.78 -9.90
C LEU A 103 -0.84 -5.45 -11.17
N SER A 104 0.22 -4.91 -11.77
CA SER A 104 0.87 -5.51 -12.92
C SER A 104 1.33 -6.95 -12.62
N PRO A 105 1.19 -7.89 -13.59
CA PRO A 105 1.70 -9.25 -13.46
C PRO A 105 3.22 -9.30 -13.24
N ASP A 106 3.96 -8.27 -13.65
CA ASP A 106 5.41 -8.18 -13.49
C ASP A 106 5.86 -7.85 -12.06
N VAL A 107 4.93 -7.50 -11.18
CA VAL A 107 5.21 -7.31 -9.75
C VAL A 107 5.04 -8.65 -9.04
N HIS A 108 6.06 -9.10 -8.30
CA HIS A 108 5.98 -10.37 -7.60
C HIS A 108 4.94 -10.29 -6.44
N PRO A 109 4.15 -11.35 -6.17
CA PRO A 109 3.19 -11.34 -5.05
C PRO A 109 3.80 -10.98 -3.70
N GLY A 110 5.05 -11.39 -3.46
CA GLY A 110 5.80 -11.03 -2.24
C GLY A 110 6.11 -9.54 -2.13
N GLU A 111 6.37 -8.86 -3.25
CA GLU A 111 6.56 -7.40 -3.27
C GLU A 111 5.23 -6.70 -2.94
N ARG A 112 4.13 -7.11 -3.56
CA ARG A 112 2.78 -6.60 -3.21
C ARG A 112 2.47 -6.77 -1.73
N ALA A 113 2.79 -7.94 -1.16
CA ALA A 113 2.57 -8.21 0.25
C ALA A 113 3.43 -7.31 1.16
N SER A 114 4.59 -6.84 0.68
CA SER A 114 5.49 -5.97 1.46
C SER A 114 4.98 -4.53 1.64
N VAL A 115 3.97 -4.10 0.87
CA VAL A 115 3.30 -2.80 1.05
C VAL A 115 2.79 -2.64 2.47
N GLY A 116 2.24 -3.70 3.07
CA GLY A 116 1.73 -3.63 4.44
C GLY A 116 2.83 -3.35 5.47
N ALA A 117 4.02 -3.95 5.29
CA ALA A 117 5.16 -3.69 6.16
C ALA A 117 5.72 -2.27 5.99
N LYS A 118 5.65 -1.70 4.78
CA LYS A 118 6.05 -0.31 4.54
C LYS A 118 5.03 0.70 5.09
N LEU A 119 3.74 0.35 5.00
CA LEU A 119 2.66 1.18 5.51
C LEU A 119 2.79 1.43 7.01
N GLU A 120 3.19 0.43 7.80
CA GLU A 120 3.46 0.57 9.23
C GLU A 120 4.37 1.78 9.50
N TYR A 121 5.58 1.77 8.94
CA TYR A 121 6.56 2.86 9.14
C TYR A 121 6.05 4.21 8.63
N GLU A 122 5.34 4.22 7.50
CA GLU A 122 4.77 5.44 6.92
C GLU A 122 3.69 6.04 7.82
N VAL A 123 2.83 5.20 8.43
CA VAL A 123 1.80 5.64 9.39
C VAL A 123 2.46 6.18 10.67
N LEU A 124 3.45 5.47 11.22
CA LEU A 124 4.18 5.93 12.41
C LEU A 124 4.80 7.31 12.17
N ARG A 125 5.49 7.49 11.04
CA ARG A 125 6.07 8.78 10.65
C ARG A 125 4.99 9.87 10.51
N SER A 126 3.89 9.55 9.83
CA SER A 126 2.81 10.50 9.55
C SER A 126 2.08 10.96 10.82
N LEU A 127 1.95 10.07 11.81
CA LEU A 127 1.32 10.36 13.10
C LEU A 127 2.31 10.87 14.17
N GLY A 128 3.61 10.89 13.88
CA GLY A 128 4.65 11.28 14.85
C GLY A 128 4.76 10.28 16.01
N LEU A 129 4.49 9.01 15.75
CA LEU A 129 4.45 7.95 16.77
C LEU A 129 5.78 7.19 16.86
N PRO A 130 6.24 6.82 18.07
CA PRO A 130 7.46 6.05 18.23
C PRO A 130 7.24 4.59 17.81
N LYS A 131 8.26 3.95 17.24
CA LYS A 131 8.27 2.49 17.06
C LYS A 131 8.59 1.83 18.40
N THR A 132 7.67 1.04 18.93
CA THR A 132 7.88 0.29 20.17
C THR A 132 8.04 -1.21 19.89
N ARG A 133 8.27 -2.00 20.93
CA ARG A 133 8.20 -3.47 20.92
C ARG A 133 7.41 -3.90 22.16
N PRO A 134 6.65 -5.01 22.12
CA PRO A 134 6.54 -5.95 21.01
C PRO A 134 5.58 -5.50 19.89
N LEU A 135 4.66 -4.56 20.15
CA LEU A 135 3.75 -4.01 19.15
C LEU A 135 4.38 -2.87 18.34
N ASP A 136 3.64 -2.29 17.41
CA ASP A 136 4.16 -1.25 16.54
C ASP A 136 4.36 0.09 17.22
N THR A 137 3.48 0.47 18.15
CA THR A 137 3.58 1.77 18.82
C THR A 137 2.83 1.82 20.15
N VAL A 138 2.81 3.02 20.75
CA VAL A 138 2.01 3.37 21.90
C VAL A 138 1.26 4.67 21.61
N ILE A 139 -0.06 4.68 21.84
CA ILE A 139 -0.92 5.87 21.71
C ILE A 139 -1.60 6.07 23.06
N THR A 140 -1.48 7.26 23.65
CA THR A 140 -2.06 7.56 24.99
C THR A 140 -1.70 6.50 26.05
N ALA A 141 -0.43 6.07 26.10
CA ALA A 141 0.08 4.98 26.95
C ALA A 141 -0.47 3.57 26.67
N VAL A 142 -1.31 3.39 25.65
CA VAL A 142 -1.86 2.11 25.23
C VAL A 142 -1.02 1.51 24.09
N PRO A 143 -0.52 0.28 24.20
CA PRO A 143 0.14 -0.43 23.09
C PRO A 143 -0.81 -0.63 21.90
N VAL A 144 -0.36 -0.28 20.69
CA VAL A 144 -1.15 -0.41 19.46
C VAL A 144 -0.32 -1.05 18.36
N ASP A 145 -0.92 -2.02 17.67
CA ASP A 145 -0.38 -2.70 16.49
C ASP A 145 -1.00 -2.14 15.20
N ILE A 146 -0.23 -2.00 14.12
CA ILE A 146 -0.72 -1.50 12.84
C ILE A 146 -0.75 -2.65 11.85
N LYS A 147 -1.91 -2.89 11.25
CA LYS A 147 -2.09 -3.97 10.28
C LYS A 147 -2.76 -3.48 9.02
N ALA A 148 -2.25 -3.96 7.90
CA ALA A 148 -2.75 -3.63 6.57
C ALA A 148 -3.05 -4.90 5.79
N THR A 149 -4.01 -4.83 4.88
CA THR A 149 -4.26 -5.87 3.90
C THR A 149 -4.66 -5.26 2.57
N VAL A 150 -4.13 -5.82 1.48
CA VAL A 150 -4.63 -5.56 0.12
C VAL A 150 -5.74 -6.55 -0.28
N GLY A 151 -6.10 -7.46 0.63
CA GLY A 151 -7.18 -8.43 0.48
C GLY A 151 -8.38 -8.11 1.38
N ALA A 152 -9.07 -9.15 1.85
CA ALA A 152 -10.28 -9.02 2.66
C ALA A 152 -10.05 -9.20 4.17
N ASN A 153 -8.87 -9.65 4.59
CA ASN A 153 -8.60 -9.94 6.00
C ASN A 153 -7.14 -9.66 6.42
N TRP A 154 -6.94 -9.43 7.71
CA TRP A 154 -5.65 -9.19 8.37
C TRP A 154 -5.11 -10.46 9.01
N ALA A 155 -3.79 -10.62 8.94
CA ALA A 155 -3.08 -11.65 9.69
C ALA A 155 -2.51 -11.02 10.97
N ILE A 156 -3.19 -11.24 12.09
CA ILE A 156 -2.83 -10.72 13.41
C ILE A 156 -1.78 -11.65 14.04
N PRO A 157 -0.57 -11.15 14.34
CA PRO A 157 0.50 -11.94 14.93
C PRO A 157 0.24 -12.19 16.43
N ALA A 158 0.94 -13.17 17.01
CA ALA A 158 0.64 -13.67 18.35
C ALA A 158 0.80 -12.58 19.42
N GLU A 159 1.84 -11.75 19.28
CA GLU A 159 2.11 -10.61 20.15
C GLU A 159 0.98 -9.57 20.16
N ALA A 160 0.16 -9.50 19.10
CA ALA A 160 -0.98 -8.58 18.99
C ALA A 160 -2.32 -9.23 19.40
N HIS A 161 -2.33 -10.47 19.87
CA HIS A 161 -3.57 -11.09 20.37
C HIS A 161 -4.03 -10.34 21.63
N CYS A 162 -5.32 -10.00 21.65
CA CYS A 162 -5.98 -9.23 22.71
C CYS A 162 -5.48 -7.79 22.90
N GLN A 163 -4.62 -7.31 22.01
CA GLN A 163 -4.14 -5.93 21.98
C GLN A 163 -4.99 -5.09 21.03
N LEU A 164 -4.85 -3.76 21.10
CA LEU A 164 -5.45 -2.87 20.12
C LEU A 164 -4.68 -2.93 18.80
N CYS A 165 -5.41 -3.04 17.70
CA CYS A 165 -4.89 -2.96 16.34
C CYS A 165 -5.61 -1.86 15.55
N ILE A 166 -4.86 -1.09 14.77
CA ILE A 166 -5.42 -0.31 13.66
C ILE A 166 -5.36 -1.18 12.41
N CYS A 167 -6.51 -1.66 11.97
CA CYS A 167 -6.67 -2.57 10.84
C CYS A 167 -7.11 -1.79 9.60
N THR A 168 -6.25 -1.70 8.58
CA THR A 168 -6.48 -0.96 7.33
C THR A 168 -6.71 -1.91 6.16
N GLN A 169 -7.80 -1.70 5.44
CA GLN A 169 -8.12 -2.43 4.20
C GLN A 169 -7.85 -1.53 3.00
N ILE A 170 -7.11 -2.05 2.02
CA ILE A 170 -6.75 -1.36 0.78
C ILE A 170 -7.30 -2.15 -0.40
N GLU A 171 -8.19 -1.55 -1.18
CA GLU A 171 -8.68 -2.13 -2.43
C GLU A 171 -8.00 -1.41 -3.60
N LEU A 172 -6.82 -1.86 -4.00
CA LEU A 172 -6.03 -1.25 -5.08
C LEU A 172 -6.84 -1.16 -6.39
N GLY A 173 -7.54 -2.23 -6.78
CA GLY A 173 -8.33 -2.28 -8.02
C GLY A 173 -9.59 -1.40 -8.02
N ARG A 174 -10.01 -0.91 -6.85
CA ARG A 174 -11.09 0.08 -6.69
C ARG A 174 -10.58 1.43 -6.22
N SER A 175 -9.27 1.57 -6.10
CA SER A 175 -8.56 2.79 -5.70
C SER A 175 -9.17 3.43 -4.45
N ARG A 176 -9.32 2.66 -3.38
CA ARG A 176 -9.90 3.12 -2.12
C ARG A 176 -9.38 2.35 -0.91
N HIS A 177 -9.49 2.95 0.26
CA HIS A 177 -9.08 2.35 1.53
C HIS A 177 -10.00 2.76 2.68
N ARG A 178 -9.96 2.01 3.79
CA ARG A 178 -10.67 2.31 5.05
C ARG A 178 -9.93 1.66 6.21
N SER A 179 -10.19 2.13 7.43
CA SER A 179 -9.58 1.55 8.64
C SER A 179 -10.55 1.43 9.79
N TRP A 180 -10.25 0.48 10.68
CA TRP A 180 -10.92 0.28 11.96
C TRP A 180 -9.90 0.28 13.08
N LEU A 181 -10.34 0.71 14.26
CA LEU A 181 -9.70 0.40 15.53
C LEU A 181 -10.41 -0.80 16.15
N VAL A 182 -9.66 -1.84 16.49
CA VAL A 182 -10.20 -3.10 17.00
C VAL A 182 -9.34 -3.62 18.14
N ARG A 183 -9.96 -4.11 19.22
CA ARG A 183 -9.28 -5.02 20.13
C ARG A 183 -9.27 -6.41 19.53
N ALA A 184 -8.10 -6.91 19.17
CA ALA A 184 -7.93 -8.19 18.49
C ALA A 184 -8.03 -9.38 19.45
N HIS A 185 -9.12 -9.45 20.22
CA HIS A 185 -9.37 -10.54 21.17
C HIS A 185 -9.18 -11.89 20.49
N ARG A 186 -8.44 -12.79 21.15
CA ARG A 186 -8.11 -14.09 20.58
C ARG A 186 -9.34 -14.91 20.23
N SER A 187 -10.42 -14.78 21.01
CA SER A 187 -11.73 -15.39 20.74
C SER A 187 -12.41 -14.88 19.47
N TRP A 188 -12.00 -13.71 18.98
CA TRP A 188 -12.46 -13.09 17.74
C TRP A 188 -11.51 -13.32 16.57
N LEU A 189 -10.46 -14.11 16.78
CA LEU A 189 -9.51 -14.49 15.74
C LEU A 189 -9.75 -15.94 15.29
N TYR A 190 -9.85 -16.15 13.99
CA TYR A 190 -10.04 -17.46 13.38
C TYR A 190 -8.73 -18.09 12.88
N ARG A 191 -8.81 -19.37 12.50
CA ARG A 191 -7.71 -20.28 12.11
C ARG A 191 -7.06 -21.09 13.23
N GLY A 192 -7.73 -21.31 14.37
CA GLY A 192 -7.22 -22.22 15.41
C GLY A 192 -5.78 -21.86 15.79
N LYS A 193 -4.79 -22.73 15.54
CA LYS A 193 -3.36 -22.48 15.81
C LYS A 193 -2.71 -21.35 14.98
N GLY A 194 -3.40 -20.81 13.96
CA GLY A 194 -2.87 -19.78 13.05
C GLY A 194 -2.34 -20.36 11.74
N ASN A 195 -1.70 -19.51 10.93
CA ASN A 195 -0.96 -19.93 9.74
C ASN A 195 0.41 -20.54 10.13
N ARG A 196 1.30 -20.79 9.15
CA ARG A 196 2.66 -21.30 9.41
C ARG A 196 3.48 -20.41 10.37
N ASP A 197 3.14 -19.13 10.47
CA ASP A 197 3.78 -18.15 11.35
C ASP A 197 2.97 -17.90 12.64
N GLY A 198 1.96 -18.72 12.94
CA GLY A 198 1.08 -18.55 14.11
C GLY A 198 0.10 -17.36 14.01
N LYS A 199 0.08 -16.63 12.90
CA LYS A 199 -0.80 -15.48 12.69
C LYS A 199 -2.23 -15.95 12.46
N ARG A 200 -3.19 -15.25 13.07
CA ARG A 200 -4.62 -15.57 13.00
C ARG A 200 -5.40 -14.51 12.23
N GLY A 201 -6.55 -14.89 11.68
CA GLY A 201 -7.38 -13.96 10.92
C GLY A 201 -8.37 -13.24 11.82
N LEU A 202 -8.64 -11.94 11.60
CA LEU A 202 -9.73 -11.26 12.29
C LEU A 202 -11.09 -11.75 11.75
N ALA A 203 -12.03 -12.15 12.61
CA ALA A 203 -13.34 -12.58 12.17
C ALA A 203 -14.17 -11.40 11.63
N ALA A 204 -14.86 -11.61 10.49
CA ALA A 204 -15.64 -10.56 9.85
C ALA A 204 -16.75 -10.01 10.76
N HIS A 205 -17.44 -10.89 11.50
CA HIS A 205 -18.46 -10.51 12.47
C HIS A 205 -17.90 -9.59 13.57
N ALA A 206 -16.74 -9.93 14.15
CA ALA A 206 -16.10 -9.08 15.16
C ALA A 206 -15.69 -7.72 14.61
N ARG A 207 -15.18 -7.67 13.37
CA ARG A 207 -14.93 -6.38 12.70
C ARG A 207 -16.23 -5.58 12.53
N GLU A 208 -17.29 -6.21 12.05
CA GLU A 208 -18.54 -5.53 11.68
C GLU A 208 -19.34 -5.05 12.90
N HIS A 209 -19.26 -5.77 14.03
CA HIS A 209 -20.09 -5.52 15.20
C HIS A 209 -19.32 -5.00 16.43
N TRP A 210 -18.01 -5.29 16.55
CA TRP A 210 -17.23 -5.02 17.77
C TRP A 210 -15.91 -4.30 17.48
N SER A 211 -15.91 -3.47 16.43
CA SER A 211 -14.80 -2.55 16.15
C SER A 211 -15.33 -1.18 15.77
N VAL A 212 -14.47 -0.16 15.85
CA VAL A 212 -14.86 1.21 15.54
C VAL A 212 -14.24 1.62 14.20
N PRO A 213 -15.05 1.93 13.16
CA PRO A 213 -14.54 2.54 11.95
C PRO A 213 -13.83 3.87 12.28
N LEU A 214 -12.57 4.00 11.87
CA LEU A 214 -11.84 5.27 12.00
C LEU A 214 -12.24 6.24 10.89
N TYR A 215 -12.51 5.69 9.69
CA TYR A 215 -13.01 6.41 8.53
C TYR A 215 -13.57 5.39 7.51
N GLU A 216 -14.55 5.83 6.73
CA GLU A 216 -15.16 5.04 5.67
C GLU A 216 -14.31 4.99 4.40
N TRP A 217 -14.81 4.29 3.36
CA TRP A 217 -14.13 4.21 2.07
C TRP A 217 -13.69 5.57 1.54
N THR A 218 -12.37 5.79 1.58
CA THR A 218 -11.69 7.00 1.13
C THR A 218 -10.97 6.71 -0.18
N PRO A 219 -11.06 7.58 -1.20
CA PRO A 219 -10.33 7.41 -2.46
C PRO A 219 -8.82 7.37 -2.26
N LEU A 220 -8.16 6.45 -2.94
CA LEU A 220 -6.71 6.39 -3.08
C LEU A 220 -6.33 6.97 -4.45
N PRO A 221 -5.39 7.92 -4.53
CA PRO A 221 -4.92 8.46 -5.81
C PRO A 221 -4.43 7.35 -6.74
N VAL A 222 -4.92 7.37 -7.98
CA VAL A 222 -4.49 6.45 -9.03
C VAL A 222 -3.25 7.03 -9.71
N ASN A 223 -2.23 6.19 -9.92
CA ASN A 223 -1.08 6.61 -10.71
C ASN A 223 -1.55 6.97 -12.12
N PRO A 224 -1.42 8.24 -12.58
CA PRO A 224 -1.97 8.68 -13.86
C PRO A 224 -1.39 7.93 -15.07
N LEU A 225 -0.22 7.29 -14.95
CA LEU A 225 0.32 6.44 -16.00
C LEU A 225 -0.58 5.24 -16.34
N THR A 226 -1.42 4.76 -15.42
CA THR A 226 -2.38 3.67 -15.70
C THR A 226 -3.52 4.09 -16.60
N ARG A 227 -3.63 5.38 -16.94
CA ARG A 227 -4.63 5.91 -17.88
C ARG A 227 -4.12 5.93 -19.33
N LEU A 228 -2.83 5.70 -19.54
CA LEU A 228 -2.24 5.61 -20.88
C LEU A 228 -2.69 4.32 -21.56
N THR A 229 -2.87 4.36 -22.89
CA THR A 229 -2.98 3.12 -23.67
C THR A 229 -1.65 2.36 -23.63
N PRO A 230 -1.63 1.04 -23.92
CA PRO A 230 -0.38 0.28 -24.00
C PRO A 230 0.66 0.92 -24.94
N GLU A 231 0.21 1.45 -26.08
CA GLU A 231 1.07 2.12 -27.06
C GLU A 231 1.64 3.42 -26.49
N GLN A 232 0.80 4.24 -25.84
CA GLN A 232 1.25 5.49 -25.22
C GLN A 232 2.25 5.21 -24.08
N ALA A 233 1.94 4.25 -23.21
CA ALA A 233 2.81 3.82 -22.12
C ALA A 233 4.17 3.33 -22.66
N SER A 234 4.16 2.53 -23.73
CA SER A 234 5.40 2.05 -24.37
C SER A 234 6.31 3.19 -24.85
N ARG A 235 5.73 4.30 -25.34
CA ARG A 235 6.47 5.48 -25.80
C ARG A 235 6.97 6.34 -24.64
N VAL A 236 6.12 6.55 -23.63
CA VAL A 236 6.43 7.36 -22.44
C VAL A 236 7.52 6.70 -21.59
N LEU A 237 7.53 5.37 -21.49
CA LEU A 237 8.47 4.62 -20.66
C LEU A 237 9.65 4.02 -21.43
N ALA A 238 9.75 4.28 -22.74
CA ALA A 238 10.87 3.79 -23.56
C ALA A 238 12.22 4.39 -23.14
N LYS A 239 13.31 3.67 -23.43
CA LYS A 239 14.69 4.19 -23.23
C LYS A 239 15.01 5.39 -24.13
N ARG A 240 14.40 5.43 -25.32
CA ARG A 240 14.50 6.52 -26.30
C ARG A 240 13.08 6.89 -26.76
N PRO A 241 12.78 8.17 -27.03
CA PRO A 241 13.67 9.33 -27.05
C PRO A 241 14.09 9.80 -25.65
N GLY A 242 14.90 10.86 -25.57
CA GLY A 242 15.39 11.42 -24.31
C GLY A 242 14.27 11.91 -23.37
N GLN A 243 14.62 12.12 -22.09
CA GLN A 243 13.67 12.43 -21.01
C GLN A 243 12.67 13.55 -21.34
N GLU A 244 13.14 14.68 -21.89
CA GLU A 244 12.30 15.84 -22.20
C GLU A 244 11.20 15.49 -23.24
N GLN A 245 11.52 14.68 -24.25
CA GLN A 245 10.53 14.21 -25.22
C GLN A 245 9.52 13.27 -24.57
N ARG A 246 9.95 12.39 -23.67
CA ARG A 246 9.06 11.48 -22.94
C ARG A 246 8.12 12.21 -21.99
N PHE A 247 8.63 13.21 -21.26
CA PHE A 247 7.79 14.09 -20.44
C PHE A 247 6.80 14.88 -21.29
N THR A 248 7.22 15.38 -22.45
CA THR A 248 6.32 16.07 -23.38
C THR A 248 5.18 15.15 -23.80
N MET A 249 5.49 13.94 -24.27
CA MET A 249 4.47 12.94 -24.64
C MET A 249 3.54 12.60 -23.46
N MET A 250 4.09 12.38 -22.27
CA MET A 250 3.31 12.09 -21.07
C MET A 250 2.31 13.20 -20.76
N PHE A 251 2.76 14.46 -20.69
CA PHE A 251 1.88 15.59 -20.39
C PHE A 251 0.87 15.89 -21.51
N GLN A 252 1.19 15.58 -22.76
CA GLN A 252 0.25 15.64 -23.87
C GLN A 252 -0.84 14.56 -23.74
N TYR A 253 -0.46 13.31 -23.50
CA TYR A 253 -1.41 12.19 -23.36
C TYR A 253 -2.26 12.29 -22.09
N LEU A 254 -1.72 12.87 -21.03
CA LEU A 254 -2.36 13.02 -19.73
C LEU A 254 -2.75 14.46 -19.42
N ALA A 255 -3.04 15.27 -20.44
CA ALA A 255 -3.55 16.62 -20.25
C ALA A 255 -4.79 16.61 -19.33
N GLY A 256 -4.90 17.60 -18.44
CA GLY A 256 -5.94 17.69 -17.43
C GLY A 256 -5.77 16.77 -16.21
N HIS A 257 -4.82 15.83 -16.21
CA HIS A 257 -4.59 14.93 -15.09
C HIS A 257 -3.45 15.41 -14.21
N VAL A 258 -3.65 15.32 -12.89
CA VAL A 258 -2.59 15.59 -11.91
C VAL A 258 -1.50 14.52 -12.04
N ILE A 259 -0.26 14.99 -12.17
CA ILE A 259 0.97 14.20 -12.26
C ILE A 259 1.78 14.41 -10.99
N PRO A 260 1.77 13.46 -10.05
CA PRO A 260 2.60 13.51 -8.87
C PRO A 260 4.09 13.52 -9.22
N ARG A 261 4.91 14.09 -8.33
CA ARG A 261 6.37 14.09 -8.48
C ARG A 261 6.96 12.69 -8.70
N SER A 262 6.43 11.67 -8.02
CA SER A 262 6.91 10.29 -8.17
C SER A 262 6.75 9.78 -9.60
N VAL A 263 5.69 10.18 -10.31
CA VAL A 263 5.47 9.84 -11.72
C VAL A 263 6.54 10.44 -12.63
N ILE A 264 6.96 11.68 -12.37
CA ILE A 264 8.07 12.31 -13.09
C ILE A 264 9.35 11.49 -12.90
N ALA A 265 9.62 11.02 -11.68
CA ALA A 265 10.76 10.15 -11.42
C ALA A 265 10.64 8.81 -12.16
N THR A 266 9.44 8.22 -12.21
CA THR A 266 9.17 6.96 -12.92
C THR A 266 9.39 7.07 -14.43
N VAL A 267 8.91 8.13 -15.09
CA VAL A 267 9.14 8.34 -16.53
C VAL A 267 10.62 8.68 -16.82
N GLY A 268 11.29 9.30 -15.85
CA GLY A 268 12.72 9.57 -15.87
C GLY A 268 13.59 8.40 -15.39
N ALA A 269 13.04 7.20 -15.21
CA ALA A 269 13.73 6.10 -14.55
C ALA A 269 15.13 5.84 -15.11
N GLY A 270 16.10 5.63 -14.21
CA GLY A 270 17.50 5.37 -14.57
C GLY A 270 18.29 6.60 -15.04
N HIS A 271 17.72 7.81 -14.96
CA HIS A 271 18.41 9.06 -15.31
C HIS A 271 18.47 10.07 -14.16
N HIS A 272 19.41 11.00 -14.27
CA HIS A 272 19.58 12.10 -13.30
C HIS A 272 18.64 13.28 -13.61
N ASP A 273 18.27 14.01 -12.55
CA ASP A 273 17.48 15.24 -12.53
C ASP A 273 16.14 15.24 -13.32
N PRO A 274 15.28 14.21 -13.20
CA PRO A 274 14.05 14.14 -14.00
C PRO A 274 13.12 15.35 -13.81
N VAL A 275 13.02 15.88 -12.58
CA VAL A 275 12.21 17.07 -12.28
C VAL A 275 12.74 18.34 -12.95
N ARG A 276 14.07 18.50 -13.06
CA ARG A 276 14.67 19.62 -13.79
C ARG A 276 14.31 19.53 -15.27
N ARG A 277 14.41 18.33 -15.84
CA ARG A 277 14.08 18.07 -17.25
C ARG A 277 12.59 18.29 -17.54
N ALA A 278 11.70 17.92 -16.62
CA ALA A 278 10.28 18.23 -16.73
C ALA A 278 9.97 19.75 -16.70
N ARG A 279 10.83 20.59 -16.11
CA ARG A 279 10.67 22.06 -16.20
C ARG A 279 11.02 22.61 -17.57
N ASN A 280 12.03 22.03 -18.23
CA ASN A 280 12.55 22.55 -19.49
C ASN A 280 11.55 22.46 -20.64
N ILE A 281 10.56 21.56 -20.54
CA ILE A 281 9.60 21.30 -21.62
C ILE A 281 8.45 22.33 -21.67
N ARG A 282 8.40 23.32 -20.77
CA ARG A 282 7.34 24.35 -20.73
C ARG A 282 7.13 25.03 -22.08
N LYS A 283 8.22 25.47 -22.72
CA LYS A 283 8.16 26.13 -24.04
C LYS A 283 7.60 25.21 -25.12
N LYS A 284 7.98 23.93 -25.07
CA LYS A 284 7.53 22.92 -26.02
C LYS A 284 6.04 22.62 -25.87
N LEU A 285 5.57 22.40 -24.64
CA LEU A 285 4.14 22.21 -24.37
C LEU A 285 3.31 23.43 -24.77
N ALA A 286 3.82 24.65 -24.57
CA ALA A 286 3.13 25.86 -24.98
C ALA A 286 2.92 25.95 -26.51
N GLN A 287 3.88 25.47 -27.31
CA GLN A 287 3.73 25.38 -28.77
C GLN A 287 2.59 24.44 -29.19
N ASP A 288 2.24 23.46 -28.35
CA ASP A 288 1.13 22.52 -28.55
C ASP A 288 -0.17 22.95 -27.85
N GLY A 289 -0.22 24.20 -27.37
CA GLY A 289 -1.39 24.78 -26.68
C GLY A 289 -1.60 24.25 -25.26
N LEU A 290 -0.54 23.81 -24.58
CA LEU A 290 -0.58 23.33 -23.20
C LEU A 290 0.22 24.23 -22.25
N VAL A 291 -0.41 24.63 -21.15
CA VAL A 291 0.22 25.34 -20.05
C VAL A 291 0.56 24.34 -18.95
N LEU A 292 1.85 24.20 -18.65
CA LEU A 292 2.33 23.33 -17.57
C LEU A 292 2.32 24.09 -16.23
N LEU A 293 1.53 23.63 -15.28
CA LEU A 293 1.46 24.14 -13.91
C LEU A 293 2.23 23.21 -12.95
N CYS A 294 2.84 23.80 -11.94
CA CYS A 294 3.59 23.13 -10.89
C CYS A 294 3.13 23.68 -9.54
N GLY A 295 2.64 22.80 -8.68
CA GLY A 295 2.02 23.16 -7.41
C GLY A 295 2.99 23.73 -6.38
N LYS A 296 4.30 23.80 -6.67
CA LYS A 296 5.27 24.52 -5.83
C LYS A 296 4.89 26.01 -5.70
N PHE A 297 4.33 26.61 -6.75
CA PHE A 297 4.00 28.03 -6.80
C PHE A 297 2.52 28.24 -6.45
N PRO A 298 2.19 29.06 -5.43
CA PRO A 298 0.80 29.32 -5.04
C PRO A 298 -0.08 29.78 -6.20
N GLU A 299 0.43 30.67 -7.03
CA GLU A 299 -0.32 31.25 -8.16
C GLU A 299 -0.71 30.18 -9.18
N GLN A 300 0.15 29.17 -9.37
CA GLN A 300 -0.14 28.03 -10.26
C GLN A 300 -1.13 27.04 -9.62
N ARG A 301 -1.17 26.94 -8.29
CA ARG A 301 -2.23 26.19 -7.60
C ARG A 301 -3.58 26.90 -7.74
N ASP A 302 -3.60 28.22 -7.64
CA ASP A 302 -4.82 29.02 -7.82
C ASP A 302 -5.36 28.92 -9.25
N LEU A 303 -4.47 28.96 -10.26
CA LEU A 303 -4.83 28.72 -11.66
C LEU A 303 -5.41 27.31 -11.87
N ALA A 304 -4.82 26.27 -11.25
CA ALA A 304 -5.36 24.92 -11.32
C ALA A 304 -6.71 24.81 -10.60
N ALA A 305 -6.87 25.48 -9.45
CA ALA A 305 -8.10 25.50 -8.67
C ALA A 305 -9.25 26.18 -9.44
N ALA A 306 -8.97 27.22 -10.23
CA ALA A 306 -9.94 27.84 -11.13
C ALA A 306 -10.47 26.86 -12.19
N GLN A 307 -9.69 25.83 -12.53
CA GLN A 307 -10.07 24.71 -13.40
C GLN A 307 -10.60 23.50 -12.62
N LYS A 308 -10.94 23.67 -11.33
CA LYS A 308 -11.43 22.64 -10.40
C LYS A 308 -10.43 21.49 -10.17
N ILE A 309 -9.14 21.75 -10.34
CA ILE A 309 -8.06 20.79 -10.10
C ILE A 309 -7.34 21.16 -8.83
N THR A 310 -7.36 20.25 -7.85
CA THR A 310 -6.56 20.40 -6.62
C THR A 310 -5.14 19.93 -6.90
N LEU A 311 -4.17 20.84 -6.81
CA LEU A 311 -2.76 20.56 -7.09
C LEU A 311 -1.95 20.60 -5.79
N GLY A 312 -1.37 19.46 -5.38
CA GLY A 312 -0.46 19.39 -4.25
C GLY A 312 0.86 20.14 -4.49
N PRO A 313 1.64 20.43 -3.43
CA PRO A 313 2.83 21.29 -3.51
C PRO A 313 3.96 20.74 -4.40
N GLU A 314 3.97 19.44 -4.69
CA GLU A 314 4.94 18.81 -5.59
C GLU A 314 4.32 18.29 -6.88
N ASP A 315 3.01 18.48 -7.07
CA ASP A 315 2.26 17.96 -8.20
C ASP A 315 2.37 18.87 -9.42
N TRP A 316 2.09 18.29 -10.59
CA TRP A 316 2.14 18.95 -11.89
C TRP A 316 0.84 18.69 -12.64
N VAL A 317 0.45 19.59 -13.53
CA VAL A 317 -0.65 19.35 -14.47
C VAL A 317 -0.41 20.16 -15.74
N ALA A 318 -0.72 19.59 -16.90
CA ALA A 318 -0.73 20.31 -18.16
C ALA A 318 -2.19 20.58 -18.58
N LEU A 319 -2.54 21.85 -18.82
CA LEU A 319 -3.89 22.27 -19.14
C LEU A 319 -3.95 22.92 -20.52
N ARG A 320 -5.03 22.64 -21.26
CA ARG A 320 -5.41 23.47 -22.40
C ARG A 320 -6.15 24.67 -21.85
N MET A 321 -5.57 25.85 -22.02
CA MET A 321 -6.20 27.10 -21.64
C MET A 321 -6.82 27.69 -22.90
N ASP A 322 -8.14 27.79 -22.94
CA ASP A 322 -8.82 28.50 -24.02
C ASP A 322 -8.70 30.02 -23.74
N GLY A 323 -7.71 30.67 -24.36
CA GLY A 323 -7.49 32.12 -24.25
C GLY A 323 -6.01 32.53 -24.18
N GLU A 324 -5.68 33.57 -24.94
CA GLU A 324 -4.38 34.19 -25.28
C GLU A 324 -3.16 33.89 -24.36
N PRO A 325 -1.97 33.59 -24.93
CA PRO A 325 -0.76 33.37 -24.14
C PRO A 325 -0.45 34.59 -23.25
N PRO A 326 -0.15 34.41 -21.96
CA PRO A 326 0.27 35.52 -21.13
C PRO A 326 1.59 36.07 -21.68
N HIS A 327 1.58 37.35 -22.04
CA HIS A 327 2.77 38.09 -22.42
C HIS A 327 3.88 37.87 -21.39
N ALA A 328 5.04 37.43 -21.88
CA ALA A 328 6.25 37.34 -21.11
C ALA A 328 6.68 38.73 -20.64
N GLY A 329 6.90 38.87 -19.33
CA GLY A 329 7.78 39.86 -18.73
C GLY A 329 8.96 39.15 -18.09
#